data_AF-A0A1M5MUQ4-F1
#
_entry.id   AF-A0A1M5MUQ4-F1
#
_cell.length_a   1.000
_cell.length_b   1.000
_cell.length_c   1.000
_cell.angle_alpha   90.00
_cell.angle_beta   90.00
_cell.angle_gamma   90.00
#
_symmetry.space_group_name_H-M   'P 1'
#
loop_
_entity.id
_entity.type
_entity.pdbx_description
1 polymer ?
#
loop_
_entity_poly.entity_id
_entity_poly.type
_entity_poly.pdbx_seq_one_letter_code
_entity_poly.pdbx_strand_id
1 'polypeptide(L)'
;MKKFLLTATMLVGLSAVSQAQQGRVGINTTTPSATLDVVANTTDNARPDALLVPRMTAAELTLKDDTSGTYGAPQNGALVYITSGTGSGARKAKITGAGFYYFDNTVPEWKPFGGGGSTPNAATPVRTSATGADLSAADLDGYVFLTTNADLSTIPVSAAVKGRSITLVKVGGGTLTVNGVSAASVNSMTVNGRGLGFVYDGTAWQSYSAQ
;
A
#
# COMPACT_ATOMS: atom_id res chain seq x y z
N MET A 1 -56.12 29.80 23.69
CA MET A 1 -55.17 29.43 24.77
C MET A 1 -54.59 28.02 24.61
N LYS A 2 -55.40 26.95 24.45
CA LYS A 2 -54.90 25.57 24.27
C LYS A 2 -53.93 25.36 23.08
N LYS A 3 -54.14 26.04 21.96
CA LYS A 3 -53.28 25.92 20.76
C LYS A 3 -51.90 26.54 20.92
N PHE A 4 -51.79 27.65 21.65
CA PHE A 4 -50.50 28.31 21.94
C PHE A 4 -49.66 27.54 22.94
N LEU A 5 -50.31 26.83 23.89
CA LEU A 5 -49.62 26.01 24.86
C LEU A 5 -48.95 24.79 24.18
N LEU A 6 -49.66 24.12 23.27
CA LEU A 6 -49.13 22.95 22.55
C LEU A 6 -47.89 23.31 21.70
N THR A 7 -47.92 24.44 20.99
CA THR A 7 -46.80 24.89 20.16
C THR A 7 -45.58 25.28 20.99
N ALA A 8 -45.80 25.92 22.15
CA ALA A 8 -44.73 26.26 23.07
C ALA A 8 -44.10 24.99 23.71
N THR A 9 -44.91 23.99 24.07
CA THR A 9 -44.40 22.72 24.62
C THR A 9 -43.63 21.91 23.57
N MET A 10 -44.06 21.91 22.31
CA MET A 10 -43.29 21.29 21.23
C MET A 10 -41.95 22.00 20.99
N LEU A 11 -41.93 23.33 20.98
CA LEU A 11 -40.70 24.09 20.71
C LEU A 11 -39.65 23.90 21.82
N VAL A 12 -40.08 23.90 23.09
CA VAL A 12 -39.20 23.63 24.24
C VAL A 12 -38.78 22.16 24.27
N GLY A 13 -39.69 21.22 23.96
CA GLY A 13 -39.39 19.79 23.85
C GLY A 13 -38.38 19.47 22.75
N LEU A 14 -38.44 20.15 21.59
CA LEU A 14 -37.47 20.02 20.51
C LEU A 14 -36.10 20.62 20.87
N SER A 15 -36.06 21.73 21.62
CA SER A 15 -34.79 22.32 22.07
C SER A 15 -34.09 21.54 23.21
N ALA A 16 -34.85 20.75 23.98
CA ALA A 16 -34.28 19.90 25.02
C ALA A 16 -33.62 18.64 24.44
N VAL A 17 -34.13 18.11 23.31
CA VAL A 17 -33.47 17.01 22.59
C VAL A 17 -32.28 17.47 21.75
N SER A 18 -32.19 18.75 21.39
CA SER A 18 -31.02 19.28 20.66
C SER A 18 -29.78 19.47 21.54
N GLN A 19 -29.94 19.53 22.87
CA GLN A 19 -28.82 19.62 23.83
C GLN A 19 -28.37 18.25 24.38
N ALA A 20 -29.00 17.15 23.97
CA ALA A 20 -28.61 15.78 24.33
C ALA A 20 -27.50 15.26 23.42
N GLN A 21 -26.35 15.93 23.40
CA GLN A 21 -25.09 15.36 22.90
C GLN A 21 -23.97 15.45 23.95
N GLN A 22 -24.34 15.38 25.24
CA GLN A 22 -23.42 14.93 26.26
C GLN A 22 -23.66 13.43 26.49
N GLY A 23 -23.23 12.64 25.51
CA GLY A 23 -23.43 11.20 25.50
C GLY A 23 -23.51 10.65 24.08
N ARG A 24 -22.65 9.67 23.81
CA ARG A 24 -22.58 8.76 22.67
C ARG A 24 -23.79 8.73 21.72
N VAL A 25 -23.53 8.77 20.40
CA VAL A 25 -24.53 8.60 19.33
C VAL A 25 -24.54 7.14 18.87
N GLY A 26 -25.70 6.48 18.95
CA GLY A 26 -25.91 5.14 18.41
C GLY A 26 -26.74 5.18 17.12
N ILE A 27 -26.31 4.43 16.11
CA ILE A 27 -27.10 4.09 14.91
C ILE A 27 -27.38 2.59 14.96
N ASN A 28 -28.65 2.21 14.88
CA ASN A 28 -29.13 0.83 15.08
C ASN A 28 -28.83 0.22 16.46
N THR A 29 -28.50 1.05 17.47
CA THR A 29 -28.30 0.61 18.87
C THR A 29 -28.78 1.68 19.85
N THR A 30 -29.38 1.27 20.97
CA THR A 30 -29.78 2.16 22.07
C THR A 30 -28.74 2.21 23.20
N THR A 31 -27.73 1.34 23.15
CA THR A 31 -26.65 1.24 24.14
C THR A 31 -25.29 1.37 23.45
N PRO A 32 -24.94 2.56 22.92
CA PRO A 32 -23.71 2.76 22.17
C PRO A 32 -22.47 2.54 23.05
N SER A 33 -21.51 1.78 22.52
CA SER A 33 -20.23 1.45 23.19
C SER A 33 -19.12 2.48 22.94
N ALA A 34 -19.31 3.39 21.98
CA ALA A 34 -18.38 4.47 21.63
C ALA A 34 -19.11 5.80 21.39
N THR A 35 -18.38 6.90 21.21
CA THR A 35 -18.98 8.23 20.94
C THR A 35 -19.85 8.25 19.69
N LEU A 36 -19.49 7.45 18.68
CA LEU A 36 -20.36 7.07 17.57
C LEU A 36 -20.28 5.55 17.45
N ASP A 37 -21.41 4.86 17.57
CA ASP A 37 -21.52 3.40 17.44
C ASP A 37 -22.55 3.08 16.36
N VAL A 38 -22.11 2.45 15.28
CA VAL A 38 -22.96 2.08 14.14
C VAL A 38 -23.01 0.56 14.10
N VAL A 39 -24.14 -0.01 14.55
CA VAL A 39 -24.34 -1.45 14.58
C VAL A 39 -25.00 -1.93 13.29
N ALA A 40 -24.56 -3.08 12.79
CA ALA A 40 -25.10 -3.66 11.56
C ALA A 40 -26.56 -4.10 11.72
N ASN A 41 -27.40 -3.81 10.73
CA ASN A 41 -28.72 -4.40 10.59
C ASN A 41 -28.64 -5.66 9.72
N THR A 42 -28.67 -6.83 10.36
CA THR A 42 -28.54 -8.12 9.68
C THR A 42 -29.83 -8.62 9.01
N THR A 43 -30.90 -7.83 9.02
CA THR A 43 -32.23 -8.25 8.54
C THR A 43 -32.74 -7.46 7.34
N ASP A 44 -32.27 -6.23 7.12
CA ASP A 44 -32.69 -5.38 6.00
C ASP A 44 -31.58 -5.22 4.96
N ASN A 45 -31.47 -6.21 4.07
CA ASN A 45 -30.45 -6.23 3.02
C ASN A 45 -30.63 -5.13 1.95
N ALA A 46 -31.72 -4.37 1.96
CA ALA A 46 -31.93 -3.24 1.05
C ALA A 46 -31.27 -1.94 1.55
N ARG A 47 -30.81 -1.92 2.81
CA ARG A 47 -30.17 -0.77 3.45
C ARG A 47 -28.75 -1.13 3.88
N PRO A 48 -27.72 -0.74 3.11
CA PRO A 48 -26.35 -1.08 3.47
C PRO A 48 -25.90 -0.34 4.74
N ASP A 49 -25.29 -1.07 5.66
CA ASP A 49 -24.63 -0.48 6.83
C ASP A 49 -23.27 0.08 6.43
N ALA A 50 -23.11 1.41 6.46
CA ALA A 50 -21.86 2.06 6.13
C ALA A 50 -21.72 3.43 6.81
N LEU A 51 -20.48 3.85 7.05
CA LEU A 51 -20.13 5.23 7.40
C LEU A 51 -19.55 5.93 6.18
N LEU A 52 -20.29 6.90 5.64
CA LEU A 52 -19.76 7.81 4.63
C LEU A 52 -19.09 9.01 5.29
N VAL A 53 -17.77 9.10 5.13
CA VAL A 53 -17.00 10.32 5.45
C VAL A 53 -17.20 11.39 4.38
N PRO A 54 -16.81 12.66 4.61
CA PRO A 54 -16.82 13.68 3.58
C PRO A 54 -16.07 13.23 2.31
N ARG A 55 -16.75 13.32 1.17
CA ARG A 55 -16.22 12.98 -0.16
C ARG A 55 -16.06 14.24 -0.99
N MET A 56 -14.92 14.43 -1.64
CA MET A 56 -14.65 15.60 -2.47
C MET A 56 -13.51 15.32 -3.46
N THR A 57 -13.39 16.12 -4.50
CA THR A 57 -12.22 16.14 -5.39
C THR A 57 -11.01 16.76 -4.70
N ALA A 58 -9.80 16.50 -5.21
CA ALA A 58 -8.59 17.15 -4.69
C ALA A 58 -8.64 18.69 -4.81
N ALA A 59 -9.27 19.21 -5.86
CA ALA A 59 -9.46 20.65 -6.05
C ALA A 59 -10.38 21.27 -4.98
N GLU A 60 -11.48 20.60 -4.65
CA GLU A 60 -12.39 21.04 -3.58
C GLU A 60 -11.72 20.98 -2.20
N LEU A 61 -10.87 19.98 -1.96
CA LEU A 61 -10.06 19.94 -0.75
C LEU A 61 -9.07 21.11 -0.70
N THR A 62 -8.37 21.40 -1.79
CA THR A 62 -7.47 22.55 -1.92
C THR A 62 -8.19 23.85 -1.57
N LEU A 63 -9.40 24.07 -2.12
CA LEU A 63 -10.20 25.25 -1.82
C LEU A 63 -10.55 25.35 -0.33
N LYS A 64 -10.77 24.24 0.38
CA LYS A 64 -11.02 24.25 1.83
C LYS A 64 -9.74 24.49 2.64
N ASP A 65 -8.67 23.76 2.31
CA ASP A 65 -7.42 23.74 3.07
C ASP A 65 -6.63 25.06 2.96
N ASP A 66 -6.61 25.70 1.78
CA ASP A 66 -5.79 26.89 1.54
C ASP A 66 -6.50 28.22 1.82
N THR A 67 -7.83 28.28 1.85
CA THR A 67 -8.55 29.56 1.95
C THR A 67 -8.82 30.04 3.38
N SER A 68 -8.64 29.20 4.39
CA SER A 68 -9.22 29.49 5.71
C SER A 68 -8.46 28.95 6.92
N GLY A 69 -7.32 28.26 6.75
CA GLY A 69 -6.61 27.65 7.88
C GLY A 69 -7.46 26.62 8.65
N THR A 70 -8.54 26.10 8.04
CA THR A 70 -9.54 25.24 8.69
C THR A 70 -9.03 23.86 9.07
N TYR A 71 -7.92 23.42 8.49
CA TYR A 71 -7.24 22.20 8.90
C TYR A 71 -5.99 22.56 9.69
N GLY A 72 -6.15 22.53 11.00
CA GLY A 72 -5.10 22.71 12.00
C GLY A 72 -5.22 21.70 13.12
N ALA A 73 -4.72 22.02 14.31
CA ALA A 73 -4.71 21.11 15.46
C ALA A 73 -6.08 20.48 15.80
N PRO A 74 -7.21 21.21 15.74
CA PRO A 74 -8.52 20.61 16.05
C PRO A 74 -9.00 19.57 15.03
N GLN A 75 -8.44 19.57 13.81
CA GLN A 75 -8.78 18.64 12.73
C GLN A 75 -7.73 17.54 12.57
N ASN A 76 -6.75 17.44 13.47
CA ASN A 76 -5.78 16.36 13.42
C ASN A 76 -6.50 14.99 13.52
N GLY A 77 -6.26 14.11 12.56
CA GLY A 77 -6.97 12.84 12.42
C GLY A 77 -8.27 12.92 11.62
N ALA A 78 -8.64 14.07 11.06
CA ALA A 78 -9.80 14.19 10.18
C ALA A 78 -9.62 13.29 8.95
N LEU A 79 -10.63 12.47 8.66
CA LEU A 79 -10.64 11.53 7.54
C LEU A 79 -11.57 12.02 6.43
N VAL A 80 -11.07 12.00 5.19
CA VAL A 80 -11.84 12.31 3.98
C VAL A 80 -11.60 11.24 2.93
N TYR A 81 -12.49 11.18 1.94
CA TYR A 81 -12.28 10.38 0.74
C TYR A 81 -12.18 11.30 -0.47
N ILE A 82 -11.04 11.25 -1.16
CA ILE A 82 -10.84 11.95 -2.42
C ILE A 82 -11.44 11.12 -3.55
N THR A 83 -12.37 11.72 -4.31
CA THR A 83 -13.06 11.05 -5.41
C THR A 83 -12.26 11.06 -6.71
N SER A 84 -11.47 12.10 -6.95
CA SER A 84 -10.60 12.24 -8.13
C SER A 84 -9.60 13.39 -7.99
N GLY A 85 -8.59 13.40 -8.88
CA GLY A 85 -7.57 14.43 -8.97
C GLY A 85 -6.33 14.17 -8.10
N THR A 86 -5.37 15.09 -8.19
CA THR A 86 -4.12 15.07 -7.42
C THR A 86 -4.01 16.34 -6.59
N GLY A 87 -3.38 16.23 -5.42
CA GLY A 87 -3.12 17.37 -4.56
C GLY A 87 -2.10 18.33 -5.16
N SER A 88 -2.23 19.60 -4.80
CA SER A 88 -1.28 20.65 -5.14
C SER A 88 -0.71 21.28 -3.88
N GLY A 89 0.58 21.60 -3.88
CA GLY A 89 1.29 22.19 -2.75
C GLY A 89 1.78 21.17 -1.71
N ALA A 90 2.65 21.63 -0.80
CA ALA A 90 3.39 20.77 0.12
C ALA A 90 2.47 19.90 1.01
N ARG A 91 1.38 20.48 1.52
CA ARG A 91 0.44 19.77 2.41
C ARG A 91 -0.36 18.68 1.73
N LYS A 92 -0.46 18.67 0.39
CA LYS A 92 -1.33 17.76 -0.37
C LYS A 92 -0.55 16.91 -1.37
N ALA A 93 0.78 17.01 -1.38
CA ALA A 93 1.65 16.31 -2.32
C ALA A 93 1.48 14.78 -2.32
N LYS A 94 0.99 14.20 -1.21
CA LYS A 94 0.73 12.76 -1.08
C LYS A 94 -0.64 12.33 -1.57
N ILE A 95 -1.48 13.26 -2.02
CA ILE A 95 -2.74 12.96 -2.69
C ILE A 95 -2.45 12.69 -4.17
N THR A 96 -2.27 11.43 -4.52
CA THR A 96 -1.90 11.00 -5.89
C THR A 96 -3.08 10.49 -6.71
N GLY A 97 -4.27 10.44 -6.12
CA GLY A 97 -5.48 9.97 -6.78
C GLY A 97 -6.62 9.77 -5.79
N ALA A 98 -7.67 9.10 -6.26
CA ALA A 98 -8.82 8.75 -5.45
C ALA A 98 -8.41 7.81 -4.29
N GLY A 99 -9.00 8.00 -3.12
CA GLY A 99 -8.67 7.21 -1.93
C GLY A 99 -9.00 7.91 -0.63
N PHE A 100 -8.82 7.21 0.49
CA PHE A 100 -8.93 7.80 1.81
C PHE A 100 -7.68 8.56 2.19
N TYR A 101 -7.84 9.73 2.79
CA TYR A 101 -6.76 10.56 3.30
C TYR A 101 -7.11 11.10 4.68
N TYR A 102 -6.12 11.18 5.57
CA TYR A 102 -6.25 11.81 6.87
C TYR A 102 -5.34 13.02 7.00
N PHE A 103 -5.78 14.03 7.77
CA PHE A 103 -4.97 15.20 8.07
C PHE A 103 -4.07 14.94 9.28
N ASP A 104 -2.76 15.11 9.11
CA ASP A 104 -1.76 15.10 10.19
C ASP A 104 -1.35 16.53 10.49
N ASN A 105 -1.49 16.97 11.75
CA ASN A 105 -1.10 18.30 12.18
C ASN A 105 0.30 18.35 12.81
N THR A 106 0.95 17.21 13.07
CA THR A 106 2.35 17.14 13.53
C THR A 106 3.28 17.60 12.42
N VAL A 107 3.02 17.11 11.21
CA VAL A 107 3.54 17.63 9.95
C VAL A 107 2.31 18.00 9.13
N PRO A 108 1.88 19.28 9.07
CA PRO A 108 0.63 19.71 8.43
C PRO A 108 0.49 19.22 6.99
N GLU A 109 -0.07 18.03 6.80
CA GLU A 109 -0.18 17.39 5.49
C GLU A 109 -1.30 16.34 5.48
N TRP A 110 -1.80 16.06 4.28
CA TRP A 110 -2.74 15.01 3.99
C TRP A 110 -1.98 13.74 3.64
N LYS A 111 -2.23 12.66 4.37
CA LYS A 111 -1.58 11.37 4.20
C LYS A 111 -2.60 10.32 3.76
N PRO A 112 -2.24 9.37 2.88
CA PRO A 112 -3.13 8.28 2.51
C PRO A 112 -3.46 7.44 3.76
N PHE A 113 -4.75 7.13 3.95
CA PHE A 113 -5.25 6.26 5.01
C PHE A 113 -5.49 4.86 4.44
N GLY A 114 -4.86 3.84 5.04
CA GLY A 114 -4.98 2.45 4.57
C GLY A 114 -4.21 2.14 3.28
N GLY A 115 -3.47 3.11 2.74
CA GLY A 115 -2.60 2.95 1.58
C GLY A 115 -1.16 3.28 1.94
N GLY A 116 -0.52 2.46 2.77
CA GLY A 116 0.89 2.20 2.52
C GLY A 116 0.91 1.61 1.12
N GLY A 117 1.36 2.38 0.13
CA GLY A 117 1.15 2.05 -1.28
C GLY A 117 1.37 0.56 -1.48
N SER A 118 0.35 -0.15 -1.92
CA SER A 118 0.54 -1.45 -2.51
C SER A 118 1.36 -1.18 -3.75
N THR A 119 2.68 -1.07 -3.59
CA THR A 119 3.59 -1.25 -4.70
C THR A 119 3.13 -2.57 -5.31
N PRO A 120 2.66 -2.57 -6.57
CA PRO A 120 2.39 -3.82 -7.25
C PRO A 120 3.60 -4.71 -6.98
N ASN A 121 3.38 -5.94 -6.51
CA ASN A 121 4.49 -6.86 -6.27
C ASN A 121 5.35 -6.81 -7.53
N ALA A 122 6.61 -6.40 -7.39
CA ALA A 122 7.45 -6.14 -8.55
C ALA A 122 7.38 -7.39 -9.44
N ALA A 123 6.99 -7.21 -10.70
CA ALA A 123 6.88 -8.34 -11.61
C ALA A 123 8.21 -9.09 -11.59
N THR A 124 8.16 -10.39 -11.29
CA THR A 124 9.35 -11.23 -11.21
C THR A 124 10.15 -11.06 -12.50
N PRO A 125 11.42 -10.59 -12.44
CA PRO A 125 12.21 -10.41 -13.65
C PRO A 125 12.39 -11.75 -14.36
N VAL A 126 12.08 -11.81 -15.66
CA VAL A 126 12.28 -12.99 -16.50
C VAL A 126 12.84 -12.55 -17.84
N ARG A 127 14.03 -13.04 -18.21
CA ARG A 127 14.61 -12.79 -19.53
C ARG A 127 15.54 -13.90 -19.98
N THR A 128 15.96 -13.84 -21.25
CA THR A 128 17.09 -14.66 -21.76
C THR A 128 18.35 -13.80 -21.79
N SER A 129 19.47 -14.34 -21.31
CA SER A 129 20.80 -13.73 -21.47
C SER A 129 21.43 -14.21 -22.78
N ALA A 130 21.88 -13.25 -23.60
CA ALA A 130 22.53 -13.55 -24.88
C ALA A 130 24.02 -13.87 -24.72
N THR A 131 24.66 -13.36 -23.67
CA THR A 131 26.13 -13.42 -23.51
C THR A 131 26.58 -14.12 -22.24
N GLY A 132 25.69 -14.29 -21.25
CA GLY A 132 26.02 -14.80 -19.91
C GLY A 132 26.86 -13.84 -19.05
N ALA A 133 27.36 -12.75 -19.62
CA ALA A 133 28.14 -11.71 -18.96
C ALA A 133 27.36 -10.40 -18.78
N ASP A 134 26.05 -10.41 -19.09
CA ASP A 134 25.15 -9.25 -19.02
C ASP A 134 24.26 -9.28 -17.75
N LEU A 135 24.60 -10.09 -16.74
CA LEU A 135 23.81 -10.19 -15.53
C LEU A 135 23.94 -8.93 -14.67
N SER A 136 22.83 -8.50 -14.06
CA SER A 136 22.81 -7.26 -13.30
C SER A 136 21.85 -7.31 -12.11
N ALA A 137 21.80 -6.23 -11.33
CA ALA A 137 20.87 -6.10 -10.21
C ALA A 137 19.37 -6.17 -10.62
N ALA A 138 19.06 -5.98 -11.91
CA ALA A 138 17.71 -6.12 -12.45
C ALA A 138 17.27 -7.59 -12.59
N ASP A 139 18.21 -8.53 -12.60
CA ASP A 139 17.94 -9.98 -12.72
C ASP A 139 17.69 -10.65 -11.36
N LEU A 140 17.94 -9.93 -10.27
CA LEU A 140 17.79 -10.42 -8.92
C LEU A 140 16.32 -10.64 -8.56
N ASP A 141 16.09 -11.68 -7.76
CA ASP A 141 14.79 -12.24 -7.37
C ASP A 141 13.95 -12.68 -8.58
N GLY A 142 14.63 -13.07 -9.65
CA GLY A 142 14.05 -13.47 -10.92
C GLY A 142 14.72 -14.71 -11.56
N TYR A 143 14.39 -14.91 -12.83
CA TYR A 143 14.83 -16.04 -13.66
C TYR A 143 15.55 -15.54 -14.92
N VAL A 144 16.76 -16.04 -15.16
CA VAL A 144 17.52 -15.76 -16.39
C VAL A 144 17.76 -17.05 -17.14
N PHE A 145 17.26 -17.12 -18.37
CA PHE A 145 17.49 -18.25 -19.27
C PHE A 145 18.85 -18.08 -19.98
N LEU A 146 19.71 -19.08 -19.90
CA LEU A 146 21.08 -19.07 -20.41
C LEU A 146 21.23 -19.94 -21.65
N THR A 147 21.76 -19.34 -22.72
CA THR A 147 22.19 -20.05 -23.94
C THR A 147 23.69 -20.37 -23.95
N THR A 148 24.45 -19.78 -23.03
CA THR A 148 25.91 -19.91 -22.88
C THR A 148 26.31 -19.88 -21.40
N ASN A 149 27.60 -20.06 -21.10
CA ASN A 149 28.15 -19.95 -19.74
C ASN A 149 27.88 -18.56 -19.16
N ALA A 150 27.64 -18.48 -17.86
CA ALA A 150 27.34 -17.23 -17.17
C ALA A 150 28.37 -16.89 -16.09
N ASP A 151 28.42 -15.62 -15.68
CA ASP A 151 29.31 -15.17 -14.61
C ASP A 151 28.57 -14.23 -13.65
N LEU A 152 28.36 -14.69 -12.40
CA LEU A 152 27.68 -13.92 -11.36
C LEU A 152 28.54 -12.80 -10.75
N SER A 153 29.84 -12.74 -11.07
CA SER A 153 30.69 -11.61 -10.67
C SER A 153 30.33 -10.30 -11.39
N THR A 154 29.55 -10.37 -12.47
CA THR A 154 29.04 -9.21 -13.22
C THR A 154 27.96 -8.43 -12.47
N ILE A 155 27.29 -9.06 -11.51
CA ILE A 155 26.28 -8.42 -10.67
C ILE A 155 27.00 -7.58 -9.59
N PRO A 156 26.81 -6.25 -9.52
CA PRO A 156 27.43 -5.43 -8.50
C PRO A 156 26.95 -5.84 -7.09
N VAL A 157 27.85 -6.35 -6.26
CA VAL A 157 27.53 -6.77 -4.89
C VAL A 157 27.60 -5.58 -3.92
N SER A 158 26.59 -5.46 -3.08
CA SER A 158 26.51 -4.47 -2.00
C SER A 158 25.75 -5.05 -0.81
N ALA A 159 25.68 -4.31 0.31
CA ALA A 159 24.86 -4.72 1.45
C ALA A 159 23.38 -4.95 1.06
N ALA A 160 22.87 -4.24 0.05
CA ALA A 160 21.51 -4.40 -0.46
C ALA A 160 21.28 -5.69 -1.28
N VAL A 161 22.36 -6.37 -1.70
CA VAL A 161 22.30 -7.63 -2.45
C VAL A 161 22.31 -8.85 -1.52
N LYS A 162 22.75 -8.68 -0.26
CA LYS A 162 22.76 -9.77 0.72
C LYS A 162 21.35 -10.33 0.91
N GLY A 163 21.20 -11.64 0.72
CA GLY A 163 19.93 -12.35 0.81
C GLY A 163 19.09 -12.33 -0.48
N ARG A 164 19.50 -11.56 -1.51
CA ARG A 164 18.84 -11.60 -2.82
C ARG A 164 19.26 -12.85 -3.58
N SER A 165 18.35 -13.34 -4.41
CA SER A 165 18.53 -14.58 -5.17
C SER A 165 18.56 -14.35 -6.67
N ILE A 166 19.00 -15.33 -7.44
CA ILE A 166 18.82 -15.39 -8.89
C ILE A 166 18.73 -16.86 -9.31
N THR A 167 17.78 -17.18 -10.19
CA THR A 167 17.69 -18.51 -10.78
C THR A 167 18.16 -18.48 -12.23
N LEU A 168 19.21 -19.25 -12.53
CA LEU A 168 19.75 -19.38 -13.88
C LEU A 168 19.21 -20.67 -14.49
N VAL A 169 18.52 -20.60 -15.63
CA VAL A 169 17.86 -21.73 -16.28
C VAL A 169 18.57 -22.07 -17.58
N LYS A 170 18.96 -23.32 -17.77
CA LYS A 170 19.64 -23.75 -18.98
C LYS A 170 18.68 -23.90 -20.17
N VAL A 171 18.99 -23.24 -21.29
CA VAL A 171 18.31 -23.42 -22.60
C VAL A 171 19.28 -23.62 -23.78
N GLY A 172 20.58 -23.36 -23.60
CA GLY A 172 21.61 -23.55 -24.63
C GLY A 172 22.00 -25.02 -24.88
N GLY A 173 22.92 -25.27 -25.81
CA GLY A 173 23.52 -26.59 -26.04
C GLY A 173 24.64 -26.93 -25.03
N GLY A 174 25.05 -28.20 -24.95
CA GLY A 174 26.18 -28.67 -24.12
C GLY A 174 25.99 -28.50 -22.61
N THR A 175 27.04 -28.69 -21.81
CA THR A 175 27.03 -28.32 -20.38
C THR A 175 27.30 -26.82 -20.26
N LEU A 176 26.49 -26.12 -19.45
CA LEU A 176 26.73 -24.71 -19.12
C LEU A 176 27.34 -24.59 -17.72
N THR A 177 28.31 -23.71 -17.56
CA THR A 177 28.96 -23.42 -16.27
C THR A 177 28.65 -21.99 -15.82
N VAL A 178 28.51 -21.80 -14.52
CA VAL A 178 28.31 -20.51 -13.85
C VAL A 178 29.59 -20.17 -13.07
N ASN A 179 30.21 -19.04 -13.40
CA ASN A 179 31.37 -18.48 -12.73
C ASN A 179 30.96 -17.45 -11.67
N GLY A 180 31.92 -16.96 -10.88
CA GLY A 180 31.66 -15.94 -9.86
C GLY A 180 30.92 -16.46 -8.62
N VAL A 181 30.96 -17.78 -8.39
CA VAL A 181 30.32 -18.46 -7.24
C VAL A 181 31.35 -18.97 -6.25
N SER A 182 30.91 -19.23 -5.03
CA SER A 182 31.71 -19.90 -4.00
C SER A 182 32.21 -21.27 -4.48
N ALA A 183 33.44 -21.63 -4.10
CA ALA A 183 34.05 -22.91 -4.49
C ALA A 183 33.27 -24.16 -4.04
N ALA A 184 32.44 -24.03 -3.00
CA ALA A 184 31.57 -25.10 -2.52
C ALA A 184 30.24 -25.22 -3.29
N SER A 185 29.95 -24.29 -4.20
CA SER A 185 28.68 -24.25 -4.93
C SER A 185 28.64 -25.21 -6.10
N VAL A 186 27.46 -25.78 -6.35
CA VAL A 186 27.13 -26.43 -7.62
C VAL A 186 27.04 -25.36 -8.69
N ASN A 187 27.82 -25.51 -9.76
CA ASN A 187 28.00 -24.45 -10.75
C ASN A 187 27.86 -24.91 -12.21
N SER A 188 27.42 -26.15 -12.45
CA SER A 188 27.24 -26.67 -13.81
C SER A 188 25.83 -27.18 -14.05
N MET A 189 25.34 -26.98 -15.27
CA MET A 189 24.02 -27.40 -15.72
C MET A 189 24.13 -28.25 -16.97
N THR A 190 23.68 -29.51 -16.89
CA THR A 190 23.79 -30.47 -18.02
C THR A 190 22.44 -30.70 -18.71
N VAL A 191 21.33 -30.62 -17.97
CA VAL A 191 19.98 -30.87 -18.50
C VAL A 191 19.29 -29.56 -18.93
N ASN A 192 18.77 -29.52 -20.16
CA ASN A 192 17.97 -28.40 -20.65
C ASN A 192 16.64 -28.27 -19.88
N GLY A 193 16.22 -27.04 -19.62
CA GLY A 193 15.01 -26.72 -18.87
C GLY A 193 15.15 -26.81 -17.35
N ARG A 194 16.32 -27.22 -16.83
CA ARG A 194 16.63 -27.18 -15.40
C ARG A 194 17.37 -25.90 -15.02
N GLY A 195 17.18 -25.43 -13.80
CA GLY A 195 17.84 -24.23 -13.29
C GLY A 195 18.58 -24.44 -11.97
N LEU A 196 19.58 -23.60 -11.75
CA LEU A 196 20.30 -23.49 -10.49
C LEU A 196 20.00 -22.13 -9.85
N GLY A 197 19.61 -22.16 -8.59
CA GLY A 197 19.35 -21.01 -7.75
C GLY A 197 20.60 -20.63 -6.96
N PHE A 198 20.93 -19.35 -6.98
CA PHE A 198 22.04 -18.76 -6.23
C PHE A 198 21.53 -17.67 -5.31
N VAL A 199 22.07 -17.62 -4.08
CA VAL A 199 21.81 -16.56 -3.11
C VAL A 199 23.12 -15.90 -2.72
N TYR A 200 23.13 -14.58 -2.60
CA TYR A 200 24.32 -13.86 -2.13
C TYR A 200 24.33 -13.81 -0.60
N ASP A 201 25.33 -14.41 0.04
CA ASP A 201 25.42 -14.48 1.50
C ASP A 201 26.01 -13.21 2.16
N GLY A 202 26.42 -12.23 1.34
CA GLY A 202 27.14 -11.03 1.75
C GLY A 202 28.65 -11.08 1.46
N THR A 203 29.17 -12.24 1.04
CA THR A 203 30.56 -12.46 0.65
C THR A 203 30.64 -13.07 -0.75
N ALA A 204 29.89 -14.14 -1.00
CA ALA A 204 29.90 -14.88 -2.26
C ALA A 204 28.50 -15.37 -2.65
N TRP A 205 28.35 -15.74 -3.92
CA TRP A 205 27.16 -16.44 -4.41
C TRP A 205 27.22 -17.91 -4.01
N GLN A 206 26.18 -18.38 -3.33
CA GLN A 206 26.03 -19.77 -2.89
C GLN A 206 24.90 -20.44 -3.67
N SER A 207 25.14 -21.64 -4.23
CA SER A 207 24.07 -22.45 -4.79
C SER A 207 23.19 -23.02 -3.68
N TYR A 208 21.86 -22.93 -3.81
CA TYR A 208 20.91 -23.53 -2.85
C TYR A 208 19.93 -24.51 -3.48
N SER A 209 19.95 -24.68 -4.80
CA SER A 209 19.26 -25.76 -5.49
C SER A 209 20.26 -26.60 -6.29
N ALA A 210 20.01 -27.90 -6.34
CA ALA A 210 20.72 -28.84 -7.21
C ALA A 210 19.79 -29.26 -8.37
N GLN A 211 20.38 -29.67 -9.49
CA GLN A 211 19.64 -30.05 -10.71
C GLN A 211 18.62 -31.15 -10.46
#